data_AF-A0A923ATV4-F1
#
_entry.id   AF-A0A923ATV4-F1
#
_cell.length_a   1.000
_cell.length_b   1.000
_cell.length_c   1.000
_cell.angle_alpha   90.00
_cell.angle_beta   90.00
_cell.angle_gamma   90.00
#
_symmetry.space_group_name_H-M   'P 1'
#
loop_
_entity.id
_entity.type
_entity.pdbx_description
1 polymer ?
#
loop_
_entity_poly.entity_id
_entity_poly.type
_entity_poly.pdbx_seq_one_letter_code
_entity_poly.pdbx_strand_id
1 'polypeptide(L)'
;MIVQRLNDVSAACAAQKTSAMQRQTLPSPSANHTDRVSISDAAKAMMANSATSMQDQEVQSRLSAIKAKPAGQRSPADMDYLSENENRFGEIRAKIEANGYESLTSDEVDYMQKAAGFVNAMSKLSPDEKALYDELAAKGNREAAQALLLVGMSRMGMDGQQVTLPNGRSFDPTRAEVTASHIRDLFKHMFAGDTGEIDRRFDALASYLDQRDASGKAMSKT
;
A
#
# COMPACT_ATOMS: atom_id res chain seq x y z
N MET A 1 34.59 44.70 -38.94
CA MET A 1 34.99 43.67 -37.96
C MET A 1 34.47 42.35 -38.52
N ILE A 2 35.23 41.71 -39.41
CA ILE A 2 36.17 40.59 -39.14
C ILE A 2 35.43 39.40 -38.51
N VAL A 3 35.38 38.17 -39.02
CA VAL A 3 35.83 37.46 -40.23
C VAL A 3 35.07 36.11 -40.19
N GLN A 4 34.47 35.66 -41.30
CA GLN A 4 34.16 34.25 -41.53
C GLN A 4 35.47 33.50 -41.82
N ARG A 5 35.76 32.40 -41.10
CA ARG A 5 36.81 31.45 -41.50
C ARG A 5 36.24 30.06 -41.69
N LEU A 6 36.41 29.59 -42.93
CA LEU A 6 36.55 28.20 -43.34
C LEU A 6 37.83 27.62 -42.71
N ASN A 7 37.84 26.31 -42.45
CA ASN A 7 39.03 25.51 -42.63
C ASN A 7 38.66 24.09 -43.06
N ASP A 8 38.95 23.83 -44.33
CA ASP A 8 39.14 22.52 -44.94
C ASP A 8 40.26 21.73 -44.26
N VAL A 9 40.16 20.40 -44.28
CA VAL A 9 41.33 19.54 -44.54
C VAL A 9 40.94 18.49 -45.59
N SER A 10 41.63 18.61 -46.72
CA SER A 10 41.64 17.80 -47.93
C SER A 10 42.11 16.36 -47.67
N ALA A 11 41.50 15.36 -48.30
CA ALA A 11 41.87 14.71 -49.56
C ALA A 11 42.94 13.60 -49.48
N ALA A 12 42.60 12.44 -50.05
CA ALA A 12 43.52 11.66 -50.86
C ALA A 12 42.71 10.82 -51.86
N CYS A 13 42.76 11.25 -53.11
CA CYS A 13 42.37 10.47 -54.28
C CYS A 13 43.64 9.75 -54.78
N ALA A 14 43.58 8.43 -54.96
CA ALA A 14 44.55 7.72 -55.79
C ALA A 14 43.79 6.79 -56.73
N ALA A 15 43.81 7.15 -58.01
CA ALA A 15 43.42 6.29 -59.11
C ALA A 15 44.44 5.14 -59.26
N GLN A 16 44.02 3.97 -59.75
CA GLN A 16 44.66 3.34 -60.91
C GLN A 16 43.92 2.08 -61.42
N LYS A 17 43.63 2.14 -62.72
CA LYS A 17 43.64 1.10 -63.76
C LYS A 17 42.62 -0.05 -63.71
N THR A 18 41.67 0.07 -64.64
CA THR A 18 41.02 -1.05 -65.32
C THR A 18 42.04 -1.91 -66.08
N SER A 19 41.92 -3.23 -65.95
CA SER A 19 42.45 -4.23 -66.89
C SER A 19 41.33 -5.23 -67.20
N ALA A 20 41.15 -5.52 -68.47
CA ALA A 20 40.08 -6.34 -68.99
C ALA A 20 40.47 -7.83 -69.09
N MET A 21 39.44 -8.67 -68.88
CA MET A 21 39.18 -9.97 -69.52
C MET A 21 40.01 -11.21 -69.12
N GLN A 22 39.34 -12.16 -68.45
CA GLN A 22 39.34 -13.56 -68.89
C GLN A 22 38.06 -14.29 -68.41
N ARG A 23 37.28 -14.80 -69.36
CA ARG A 23 36.19 -15.74 -69.10
C ARG A 23 36.79 -17.09 -68.70
N GLN A 24 36.40 -17.62 -67.54
CA GLN A 24 36.36 -19.05 -67.29
C GLN A 24 35.03 -19.39 -66.60
N THR A 25 34.20 -20.14 -67.32
CA THR A 25 33.03 -20.87 -66.82
C THR A 25 33.49 -22.16 -66.14
N LEU A 26 32.96 -22.45 -64.94
CA LEU A 26 32.73 -23.79 -64.39
C LEU A 26 31.71 -23.68 -63.22
N PRO A 27 30.98 -24.76 -62.89
CA PRO A 27 29.57 -24.70 -62.51
C PRO A 27 29.31 -24.54 -61.00
N SER A 28 28.09 -24.08 -60.69
CA SER A 28 27.52 -23.85 -59.37
C SER A 28 27.58 -25.07 -58.43
N PRO A 29 27.56 -24.81 -57.11
CA PRO A 29 26.69 -25.53 -56.20
C PRO A 29 25.57 -24.58 -55.72
N SER A 30 24.32 -25.05 -55.80
CA SER A 30 23.17 -24.34 -55.21
C SER A 30 23.41 -24.08 -53.73
N ALA A 31 23.61 -22.81 -53.36
CA ALA A 31 23.54 -22.39 -51.97
C ALA A 31 22.05 -22.35 -51.58
N ASN A 32 21.58 -23.39 -50.90
CA ASN A 32 20.39 -23.27 -50.05
C ASN A 32 20.74 -22.30 -48.92
N HIS A 33 20.64 -20.99 -49.18
CA HIS A 33 20.63 -19.98 -48.14
C HIS A 33 19.25 -20.00 -47.48
N THR A 34 19.05 -20.95 -46.59
CA THR A 34 18.23 -20.70 -45.41
C THR A 34 19.09 -19.80 -44.52
N ASP A 35 19.10 -18.51 -44.80
CA ASP A 35 19.77 -17.50 -43.99
C ASP A 35 19.08 -17.47 -42.61
N ARG A 36 19.58 -18.30 -41.70
CA ARG A 36 18.99 -18.48 -40.37
C ARG A 36 19.54 -17.37 -39.50
N VAL A 37 18.86 -16.23 -39.53
CA VAL A 37 19.16 -15.07 -38.68
C VAL A 37 19.13 -15.53 -37.21
N SER A 38 20.29 -15.55 -36.55
CA SER A 38 20.41 -15.95 -35.15
C SER A 38 20.42 -14.71 -34.27
N ILE A 39 19.49 -14.62 -33.32
CA ILE A 39 19.42 -13.54 -32.35
C ILE A 39 20.57 -13.71 -31.35
N SER A 40 21.38 -12.67 -31.17
CA SER A 40 22.48 -12.68 -30.20
C SER A 40 21.96 -12.85 -28.77
N ASP A 41 22.76 -13.46 -27.90
CA ASP A 41 22.34 -13.69 -26.52
C ASP A 41 22.13 -12.39 -25.74
N ALA A 42 22.86 -11.32 -26.11
CA ALA A 42 22.60 -9.97 -25.62
C ALA A 42 21.20 -9.46 -26.03
N ALA A 43 20.79 -9.66 -27.29
CA ALA A 43 19.46 -9.27 -27.74
C ALA A 43 18.35 -10.12 -27.08
N LYS A 44 18.59 -11.42 -26.84
CA LYS A 44 17.67 -12.26 -26.05
C LYS A 44 17.54 -11.78 -24.61
N ALA A 45 18.64 -11.41 -23.95
CA ALA A 45 18.62 -10.88 -22.59
C ALA A 45 17.89 -9.54 -22.52
N MET A 46 18.09 -8.64 -23.50
CA MET A 46 17.35 -7.38 -23.56
C MET A 46 15.85 -7.60 -23.80
N MET A 47 15.46 -8.53 -24.67
CA MET A 47 14.04 -8.88 -24.86
C MET A 47 13.42 -9.51 -23.62
N ALA A 48 14.16 -10.37 -22.90
CA ALA A 48 13.69 -10.94 -21.64
C ALA A 48 13.49 -9.86 -20.58
N ASN A 49 14.46 -8.95 -20.41
CA ASN A 49 14.33 -7.81 -19.49
C ASN A 49 13.18 -6.88 -19.88
N SER A 50 13.01 -6.59 -21.18
CA SER A 50 11.87 -5.82 -21.68
C SER A 50 10.56 -6.52 -21.39
N ALA A 51 10.46 -7.84 -21.62
CA ALA A 51 9.27 -8.62 -21.33
C ALA A 51 8.93 -8.62 -19.83
N THR A 52 9.92 -8.79 -18.95
CA THR A 52 9.74 -8.66 -17.49
C THR A 52 9.27 -7.27 -17.11
N SER A 53 9.88 -6.21 -17.66
CA SER A 53 9.48 -4.83 -17.34
C SER A 53 8.05 -4.49 -17.80
N MET A 54 7.62 -5.04 -18.95
CA MET A 54 6.25 -4.88 -19.43
C MET A 54 5.27 -5.65 -18.55
N GLN A 55 5.64 -6.86 -18.10
CA GLN A 55 4.83 -7.66 -17.19
C GLN A 55 4.68 -6.98 -15.82
N ASP A 56 5.76 -6.40 -15.29
CA ASP A 56 5.73 -5.63 -14.04
C ASP A 56 4.81 -4.39 -14.14
N GLN A 57 4.85 -3.69 -15.28
CA GLN A 57 3.95 -2.56 -15.55
C GLN A 57 2.48 -3.00 -15.64
N GLU A 58 2.21 -4.14 -16.29
CA GLU A 58 0.85 -4.69 -16.39
C GLU A 58 0.30 -5.09 -15.02
N VAL A 59 1.13 -5.75 -14.19
CA VAL A 59 0.79 -6.09 -12.81
C VAL A 59 0.50 -4.83 -11.99
N GLN A 60 1.37 -3.82 -12.04
CA GLN A 60 1.14 -2.56 -11.34
C GLN A 60 -0.12 -1.82 -11.80
N SER A 61 -0.39 -1.81 -13.10
CA SER A 61 -1.60 -1.21 -13.67
C SER A 61 -2.85 -1.91 -13.14
N ARG A 62 -2.85 -3.25 -13.12
CA ARG A 62 -3.97 -4.04 -12.61
C ARG A 62 -4.16 -3.87 -11.11
N LEU A 63 -3.09 -3.87 -10.32
CA LEU A 63 -3.13 -3.58 -8.87
C LEU A 63 -3.73 -2.20 -8.60
N SER A 64 -3.30 -1.19 -9.36
CA SER A 64 -3.81 0.19 -9.23
C SER A 64 -5.29 0.28 -9.60
N ALA A 65 -5.70 -0.38 -10.67
CA ALA A 65 -7.10 -0.46 -11.09
C ALA A 65 -7.98 -1.12 -10.01
N ILE A 66 -7.49 -2.20 -9.39
CA ILE A 66 -8.19 -2.87 -8.29
C ILE A 66 -8.34 -1.93 -7.08
N LYS A 67 -7.24 -1.28 -6.67
CA LYS A 67 -7.24 -0.35 -5.52
C LYS A 67 -8.07 0.91 -5.75
N ALA A 68 -8.32 1.29 -7.01
CA ALA A 68 -9.20 2.40 -7.34
C ALA A 68 -10.71 2.07 -7.19
N LYS A 69 -11.09 0.78 -7.25
CA LYS A 69 -12.50 0.37 -7.07
C LYS A 69 -12.95 0.63 -5.63
N PRO A 70 -14.19 1.09 -5.39
CA PRO A 70 -14.79 1.06 -4.04
C PRO A 70 -14.89 -0.38 -3.49
N ALA A 71 -14.88 -0.57 -2.15
CA ALA A 71 -14.96 -1.91 -1.55
C ALA A 71 -16.08 -2.78 -2.13
N GLY A 72 -17.30 -2.23 -2.24
CA GLY A 72 -18.46 -2.97 -2.76
C GLY A 72 -18.34 -3.40 -4.23
N GLN A 73 -17.34 -2.93 -4.96
CA GLN A 73 -17.07 -3.28 -6.35
C GLN A 73 -15.82 -4.14 -6.53
N ARG A 74 -15.10 -4.48 -5.45
CA ARG A 74 -13.95 -5.41 -5.49
C ARG A 74 -14.47 -6.84 -5.43
N SER A 75 -14.13 -7.62 -6.43
CA SER A 75 -14.49 -9.03 -6.50
C SER A 75 -13.53 -9.90 -5.66
N PRO A 76 -13.91 -11.13 -5.29
CA PRO A 76 -12.99 -12.08 -4.67
C PRO A 76 -11.72 -12.29 -5.50
N ALA A 77 -11.86 -12.36 -6.83
CA ALA A 77 -10.71 -12.47 -7.74
C ALA A 77 -9.79 -11.23 -7.71
N ASP A 78 -10.33 -10.04 -7.46
CA ASP A 78 -9.50 -8.84 -7.26
C ASP A 78 -8.68 -8.96 -5.96
N MET A 79 -9.27 -9.51 -4.89
CA MET A 79 -8.61 -9.71 -3.60
C MET A 79 -7.55 -10.82 -3.65
N ASP A 80 -7.82 -11.90 -4.37
CA ASP A 80 -6.84 -12.96 -4.61
C ASP A 80 -5.67 -12.44 -5.45
N TYR A 81 -5.96 -11.63 -6.48
CA TYR A 81 -4.91 -10.99 -7.27
C TYR A 81 -4.03 -10.04 -6.43
N LEU A 82 -4.61 -9.25 -5.52
CA LEU A 82 -3.84 -8.45 -4.55
C LEU A 82 -2.95 -9.35 -3.67
N SER A 83 -3.51 -10.46 -3.17
CA SER A 83 -2.79 -11.40 -2.31
C SER A 83 -1.61 -12.07 -2.99
N GLU A 84 -1.71 -12.36 -4.29
CA GLU A 84 -0.67 -13.04 -5.07
C GLU A 84 0.41 -12.09 -5.60
N ASN A 85 0.04 -10.84 -5.90
CA ASN A 85 0.92 -9.92 -6.64
C ASN A 85 1.43 -8.74 -5.78
N GLU A 86 0.95 -8.61 -4.54
CA GLU A 86 1.40 -7.58 -3.61
C GLU A 86 1.87 -8.18 -2.29
N ASN A 87 3.20 -8.24 -2.10
CA ASN A 87 3.84 -8.84 -0.93
C ASN A 87 3.26 -8.32 0.39
N ARG A 88 3.11 -7.01 0.55
CA ARG A 88 2.59 -6.41 1.79
C ARG A 88 1.16 -6.86 2.10
N PHE A 89 0.30 -6.99 1.09
CA PHE A 89 -1.08 -7.45 1.28
C PHE A 89 -1.11 -8.93 1.70
N GLY A 90 -0.32 -9.77 1.02
CA GLY A 90 -0.19 -11.18 1.35
C GLY A 90 0.39 -11.42 2.76
N GLU A 91 1.44 -10.69 3.14
CA GLU A 91 2.06 -10.78 4.48
C GLU A 91 1.06 -10.42 5.59
N ILE A 92 0.31 -9.33 5.41
CA ILE A 92 -0.70 -8.92 6.40
C ILE A 92 -1.84 -9.95 6.46
N ARG A 93 -2.29 -10.50 5.32
CA ARG A 93 -3.32 -11.54 5.28
C ARG A 93 -2.87 -12.80 6.03
N ALA A 94 -1.64 -13.26 5.81
CA ALA A 94 -1.07 -14.40 6.53
C ALA A 94 -0.98 -14.13 8.05
N LYS A 95 -0.64 -12.90 8.45
CA LYS A 95 -0.63 -12.49 9.87
C LYS A 95 -2.03 -12.51 10.49
N ILE A 96 -3.05 -12.04 9.77
CA ILE A 96 -4.46 -12.13 10.20
C ILE A 96 -4.87 -13.59 10.39
N GLU A 97 -4.52 -14.48 9.46
CA GLU A 97 -4.84 -15.91 9.54
C GLU A 97 -4.16 -16.58 10.75
N ALA A 98 -2.93 -16.19 11.08
CA ALA A 98 -2.19 -16.75 12.21
C ALA A 98 -2.64 -16.23 13.58
N ASN A 99 -2.89 -14.92 13.71
CA ASN A 99 -2.98 -14.24 15.00
C ASN A 99 -4.26 -13.41 15.21
N GLY A 100 -5.11 -13.32 14.19
CA GLY A 100 -6.32 -12.48 14.18
C GLY A 100 -6.05 -11.04 13.73
N TYR A 101 -7.11 -10.33 13.36
CA TYR A 101 -7.04 -8.95 12.87
C TYR A 101 -6.54 -7.97 13.93
N GLU A 102 -6.78 -8.25 15.20
CA GLU A 102 -6.40 -7.42 16.35
C GLU A 102 -4.91 -7.52 16.69
N SER A 103 -4.17 -8.40 16.01
CA SER A 103 -2.71 -8.52 16.11
C SER A 103 -1.96 -7.56 15.18
N LEU A 104 -2.69 -6.89 14.29
CA LEU A 104 -2.12 -5.93 13.37
C LEU A 104 -1.72 -4.66 14.10
N THR A 105 -0.72 -3.98 13.56
CA THR A 105 -0.35 -2.61 13.91
C THR A 105 -1.32 -1.62 13.25
N SER A 106 -1.32 -0.39 13.74
CA SER A 106 -2.12 0.72 13.23
C SER A 106 -1.86 0.98 11.74
N ASP A 107 -0.60 0.89 11.30
CA ASP A 107 -0.21 1.04 9.90
C ASP A 107 -0.65 -0.14 9.02
N GLU A 108 -0.64 -1.37 9.54
CA GLU A 108 -1.16 -2.54 8.83
C GLU A 108 -2.68 -2.47 8.70
N VAL A 109 -3.39 -2.03 9.75
CA VAL A 109 -4.85 -1.82 9.72
C VAL A 109 -5.22 -0.71 8.75
N ASP A 110 -4.55 0.45 8.80
CA ASP A 110 -4.76 1.56 7.86
C ASP A 110 -4.56 1.09 6.42
N TYR A 111 -3.48 0.36 6.16
CA TYR A 111 -3.19 -0.20 4.86
C TYR A 111 -4.29 -1.18 4.42
N MET A 112 -4.70 -2.12 5.27
CA MET A 112 -5.74 -3.10 4.93
C MET A 112 -7.10 -2.45 4.68
N GLN A 113 -7.47 -1.44 5.47
CA GLN A 113 -8.73 -0.71 5.26
C GLN A 113 -8.72 0.01 3.90
N LYS A 114 -7.60 0.66 3.52
CA LYS A 114 -7.44 1.27 2.18
C LYS A 114 -7.41 0.22 1.06
N ALA A 115 -6.61 -0.82 1.22
CA ALA A 115 -6.36 -1.86 0.23
C ALA A 115 -7.54 -2.81 0.03
N ALA A 116 -8.44 -2.93 1.01
CA ALA A 116 -9.74 -3.61 0.86
C ALA A 116 -10.89 -2.63 0.52
N GLY A 117 -10.67 -1.32 0.67
CA GLY A 117 -11.62 -0.27 0.29
C GLY A 117 -12.68 -0.02 1.37
N PHE A 118 -12.43 -0.56 2.57
CA PHE A 118 -13.25 -0.33 3.74
C PHE A 118 -13.07 1.09 4.26
N VAL A 119 -14.02 1.46 5.09
CA VAL A 119 -13.93 2.64 5.92
C VAL A 119 -12.61 2.62 6.72
N ASN A 120 -11.80 3.67 6.55
CA ASN A 120 -10.52 3.78 7.25
C ASN A 120 -10.66 4.51 8.59
N ALA A 121 -10.97 3.75 9.65
CA ALA A 121 -11.04 4.25 11.02
C ALA A 121 -9.70 4.81 11.50
N MET A 122 -8.57 4.20 11.08
CA MET A 122 -7.22 4.62 11.48
C MET A 122 -6.88 6.04 11.01
N SER A 123 -7.49 6.52 9.92
CA SER A 123 -7.32 7.90 9.45
C SER A 123 -7.90 8.95 10.40
N LYS A 124 -8.79 8.55 11.32
CA LYS A 124 -9.45 9.43 12.30
C LYS A 124 -8.82 9.34 13.70
N LEU A 125 -7.73 8.59 13.82
CA LEU A 125 -6.90 8.54 15.02
C LEU A 125 -5.69 9.46 14.87
N SER A 126 -5.39 10.20 15.94
CA SER A 126 -4.16 10.96 16.09
C SER A 126 -2.94 10.03 16.20
N PRO A 127 -1.71 10.55 16.02
CA PRO A 127 -0.49 9.74 16.18
C PRO A 127 -0.40 9.05 17.54
N ASP A 128 -0.77 9.72 18.63
CA ASP A 128 -0.73 9.14 19.98
C ASP A 128 -1.77 8.04 20.17
N GLU A 129 -2.94 8.18 19.55
CA GLU A 129 -3.98 7.14 19.55
C GLU A 129 -3.56 5.94 18.70
N LYS A 130 -2.85 6.15 17.59
CA LYS A 130 -2.27 5.05 16.80
C LYS A 130 -1.19 4.31 17.60
N ALA A 131 -0.31 5.03 18.29
CA ALA A 131 0.67 4.42 19.17
C ALA A 131 0.01 3.65 20.32
N LEU A 132 -1.08 4.16 20.89
CA LEU A 132 -1.89 3.43 21.86
C LEU A 132 -2.48 2.15 21.26
N TYR A 133 -2.98 2.19 20.02
CA TYR A 133 -3.45 1.00 19.32
C TYR A 133 -2.36 -0.07 19.20
N ASP A 134 -1.16 0.33 18.76
CA ASP A 134 0.00 -0.57 18.64
C ASP A 134 0.40 -1.16 19.98
N GLU A 135 0.37 -0.37 21.05
CA GLU A 135 0.62 -0.83 22.42
C GLU A 135 -0.41 -1.88 22.86
N LEU A 136 -1.70 -1.64 22.58
CA LEU A 136 -2.79 -2.57 22.91
C LEU A 136 -2.67 -3.88 22.13
N ALA A 137 -2.39 -3.81 20.83
CA ALA A 137 -2.18 -4.96 19.96
C ALA A 137 -0.98 -5.80 20.44
N ALA A 138 0.14 -5.16 20.77
CA ALA A 138 1.34 -5.82 21.27
C ALA A 138 1.11 -6.52 22.62
N LYS A 139 0.23 -5.97 23.48
CA LYS A 139 -0.16 -6.57 24.76
C LYS A 139 -1.28 -7.62 24.63
N GLY A 140 -1.78 -7.87 23.42
CA GLY A 140 -2.88 -8.81 23.17
C GLY A 140 -4.22 -8.32 23.73
N ASN A 141 -4.38 -7.02 24.01
CA ASN A 141 -5.61 -6.44 24.54
C ASN A 141 -6.59 -6.13 23.40
N ARG A 142 -7.12 -7.20 22.81
CA ARG A 142 -7.92 -7.18 21.58
C ARG A 142 -9.18 -6.34 21.71
N GLU A 143 -9.88 -6.47 22.83
CA GLU A 143 -11.11 -5.75 23.12
C GLU A 143 -10.86 -4.23 23.17
N ALA A 144 -9.78 -3.81 23.84
CA ALA A 144 -9.42 -2.39 23.91
C ALA A 144 -8.97 -1.85 22.55
N ALA A 145 -8.19 -2.61 21.78
CA ALA A 145 -7.78 -2.23 20.43
C ALA A 145 -9.00 -2.06 19.50
N GLN A 146 -9.97 -2.98 19.57
CA GLN A 146 -11.23 -2.86 18.83
C GLN A 146 -12.07 -1.66 19.29
N ALA A 147 -12.12 -1.34 20.57
CA ALA A 147 -12.81 -0.14 21.06
C ALA A 147 -12.19 1.14 20.51
N LEU A 148 -10.86 1.18 20.39
CA LEU A 148 -10.16 2.33 19.82
C LEU A 148 -10.45 2.49 18.31
N LEU A 149 -10.62 1.38 17.58
CA LEU A 149 -11.16 1.42 16.23
C LEU A 149 -12.59 1.97 16.17
N LEU A 150 -13.46 1.59 17.11
CA LEU A 150 -14.80 2.17 17.22
C LEU A 150 -14.76 3.67 17.51
N VAL A 151 -13.82 4.16 18.30
CA VAL A 151 -13.59 5.61 18.46
C VAL A 151 -13.27 6.25 17.11
N GLY A 152 -12.35 5.69 16.34
CA GLY A 152 -12.04 6.19 14.98
C GLY A 152 -13.27 6.20 14.06
N MET A 153 -14.09 5.14 14.12
CA MET A 153 -15.36 5.05 13.37
C MET A 153 -16.37 6.13 13.81
N SER A 154 -16.47 6.39 15.12
CA SER A 154 -17.40 7.37 15.69
C SER A 154 -17.12 8.80 15.22
N ARG A 155 -15.86 9.07 14.83
CA ARG A 155 -15.42 10.36 14.28
C ARG A 155 -15.69 10.47 12.78
N MET A 156 -16.03 9.36 12.12
CA MET A 156 -16.22 9.37 10.68
C MET A 156 -17.56 9.97 10.29
N GLY A 157 -17.56 10.83 9.27
CA GLY A 157 -18.77 11.49 8.76
C GLY A 157 -19.35 12.55 9.71
N MET A 158 -18.67 12.83 10.83
CA MET A 158 -19.12 13.82 11.80
C MET A 158 -18.74 15.25 11.40
N ASP A 159 -17.61 15.48 10.73
CA ASP A 159 -17.16 16.81 10.24
C ASP A 159 -17.39 17.99 11.22
N GLY A 160 -17.17 17.75 12.53
CA GLY A 160 -17.36 18.74 13.60
C GLY A 160 -18.80 18.87 14.14
N GLN A 161 -19.72 18.00 13.71
CA GLN A 161 -21.06 17.89 14.27
C GLN A 161 -21.01 17.38 15.71
N GLN A 162 -21.95 17.86 16.51
CA GLN A 162 -22.13 17.38 17.88
C GLN A 162 -23.15 16.24 17.93
N VAL A 163 -22.86 15.25 18.76
CA VAL A 163 -23.78 14.17 19.11
C VAL A 163 -24.42 14.51 20.43
N THR A 164 -25.76 14.48 20.50
CA THR A 164 -26.48 14.58 21.76
C THR A 164 -26.72 13.19 22.33
N LEU A 165 -26.19 12.96 23.51
CA LEU A 165 -26.27 11.71 24.25
C LEU A 165 -27.63 11.56 24.97
N PRO A 166 -28.01 10.34 25.38
CA PRO A 166 -29.25 10.09 26.12
C PRO A 166 -29.38 10.89 27.43
N ASN A 167 -28.26 11.27 28.04
CA ASN A 167 -28.21 12.10 29.25
C ASN A 167 -28.35 13.61 28.98
N GLY A 168 -28.61 14.01 27.73
CA GLY A 168 -28.76 15.40 27.31
C GLY A 168 -27.45 16.16 27.10
N ARG A 169 -26.28 15.53 27.32
CA ARG A 169 -24.98 16.14 27.00
C ARG A 169 -24.72 16.08 25.51
N SER A 170 -24.14 17.13 24.95
CA SER A 170 -23.64 17.12 23.58
C SER A 170 -22.12 17.19 23.57
N PHE A 171 -21.48 16.50 22.63
CA PHE A 171 -20.04 16.58 22.41
C PHE A 171 -19.68 16.38 20.94
N ASP A 172 -18.50 16.86 20.55
CA ASP A 172 -17.91 16.64 19.23
C ASP A 172 -16.93 15.46 19.29
N PRO A 173 -17.25 14.30 18.69
CA PRO A 173 -16.38 13.13 18.70
C PRO A 173 -15.01 13.40 18.05
N THR A 174 -14.95 14.30 17.07
CA THR A 174 -13.72 14.62 16.32
C THR A 174 -12.69 15.39 17.16
N ARG A 175 -13.15 15.99 18.27
CA ARG A 175 -12.33 16.79 19.19
C ARG A 175 -12.18 16.15 20.56
N ALA A 176 -12.99 15.15 20.89
CA ALA A 176 -12.93 14.49 22.18
C ALA A 176 -11.68 13.59 22.27
N GLU A 177 -10.87 13.82 23.31
CA GLU A 177 -9.69 13.04 23.62
C GLU A 177 -10.03 11.61 24.06
N VAL A 178 -9.17 10.65 23.77
CA VAL A 178 -9.29 9.27 24.26
C VAL A 178 -8.77 9.19 25.69
N THR A 179 -9.67 9.40 26.65
CA THR A 179 -9.43 9.24 28.09
C THR A 179 -10.40 8.24 28.68
N ALA A 180 -10.08 7.64 29.83
CA ALA A 180 -10.96 6.65 30.46
C ALA A 180 -12.35 7.20 30.77
N SER A 181 -12.46 8.48 31.17
CA SER A 181 -13.75 9.14 31.40
C SER A 181 -14.51 9.38 30.10
N HIS A 182 -13.86 9.90 29.05
CA HIS A 182 -14.53 10.13 27.76
C HIS A 182 -14.98 8.83 27.10
N ILE A 183 -14.23 7.74 27.26
CA ILE A 183 -14.65 6.43 26.76
C ILE A 183 -15.96 6.01 27.42
N ARG A 184 -16.07 6.10 28.75
CA ARG A 184 -17.25 5.70 29.51
C ARG A 184 -18.45 6.62 29.28
N ASP A 185 -18.20 7.93 29.30
CA ASP A 185 -19.26 8.93 29.38
C ASP A 185 -19.70 9.47 28.02
N LEU A 186 -18.89 9.29 26.97
CA LEU A 186 -19.14 9.86 25.64
C LEU A 186 -19.17 8.78 24.55
N PHE A 187 -18.04 8.11 24.30
CA PHE A 187 -17.91 7.22 23.14
C PHE A 187 -18.73 5.94 23.26
N LYS A 188 -18.85 5.36 24.47
CA LYS A 188 -19.68 4.16 24.72
C LYS A 188 -21.13 4.34 24.28
N HIS A 189 -21.67 5.56 24.41
CA HIS A 189 -23.06 5.87 24.06
C HIS A 189 -23.30 6.11 22.57
N MET A 190 -22.25 6.19 21.74
CA MET A 190 -22.39 6.39 20.29
C MET A 190 -22.81 5.12 19.55
N PHE A 191 -22.77 3.97 20.20
CA PHE A 191 -23.04 2.68 19.59
C PHE A 191 -24.12 1.96 20.39
N ALA A 192 -25.20 1.56 19.73
CA ALA A 192 -26.18 0.66 20.32
C ALA A 192 -25.71 -0.79 20.11
N GLY A 193 -25.67 -1.58 21.18
CA GLY A 193 -25.33 -3.00 21.12
C GLY A 193 -26.27 -3.83 21.98
N ASP A 194 -26.97 -4.79 21.37
CA ASP A 194 -27.96 -5.62 22.08
C ASP A 194 -27.31 -6.75 22.91
N THR A 195 -26.03 -7.05 22.65
CA THR A 195 -25.31 -8.22 23.19
C THR A 195 -24.30 -7.86 24.29
N GLY A 196 -24.16 -6.59 24.66
CA GLY A 196 -23.17 -6.10 25.64
C GLY A 196 -21.70 -6.25 25.21
N GLU A 197 -21.45 -6.65 23.96
CA GLU A 197 -20.09 -6.82 23.43
C GLU A 197 -19.37 -5.49 23.27
N ILE A 198 -20.07 -4.48 22.74
CA ILE A 198 -19.55 -3.12 22.58
C ILE A 198 -19.21 -2.52 23.96
N ASP A 199 -20.05 -2.75 24.95
CA ASP A 199 -19.80 -2.28 26.32
C ASP A 199 -18.52 -2.89 26.89
N ARG A 200 -18.33 -4.21 26.76
CA ARG A 200 -17.09 -4.89 27.18
C ARG A 200 -15.85 -4.31 26.52
N ARG A 201 -15.91 -4.01 25.22
CA ARG A 201 -14.79 -3.41 24.48
C ARG A 201 -14.42 -2.04 25.05
N PHE A 202 -15.40 -1.16 25.23
CA PHE A 202 -15.16 0.17 25.80
C PHE A 202 -14.72 0.11 27.26
N ASP A 203 -15.26 -0.82 28.06
CA ASP A 203 -14.84 -1.02 29.45
C ASP A 203 -13.39 -1.52 29.54
N ALA A 204 -12.96 -2.39 28.61
CA ALA A 204 -11.57 -2.83 28.51
C ALA A 204 -10.61 -1.67 28.17
N LEU A 205 -10.98 -0.82 27.21
CA LEU A 205 -10.18 0.36 26.85
C LEU A 205 -10.11 1.37 28.01
N ALA A 206 -11.24 1.68 28.64
CA ALA A 206 -11.27 2.61 29.77
C ALA A 206 -10.43 2.10 30.95
N SER A 207 -10.54 0.80 31.27
CA SER A 207 -9.76 0.18 32.34
C SER A 207 -8.26 0.19 32.04
N TYR A 208 -7.88 -0.02 30.78
CA TYR A 208 -6.49 0.06 30.35
C TYR A 208 -5.92 1.48 30.52
N LEU A 209 -6.69 2.49 30.11
CA LEU A 209 -6.30 3.90 30.24
C LEU A 209 -6.13 4.29 31.72
N ASP A 210 -7.04 3.88 32.61
CA ASP A 210 -6.91 4.12 34.06
C ASP A 210 -5.62 3.52 34.63
N GLN A 211 -5.29 2.28 34.24
CA GLN A 211 -4.07 1.61 34.69
C GLN A 211 -2.80 2.30 34.17
N ARG A 212 -2.82 2.74 32.91
CA ARG A 212 -1.72 3.47 32.29
C ARG A 212 -1.47 4.82 33.00
N ASP A 213 -2.54 5.56 33.30
CA ASP A 213 -2.46 6.84 34.00
C ASP A 213 -2.00 6.67 35.46
N ALA A 214 -2.49 5.63 36.15
CA ALA A 214 -2.04 5.31 37.50
C ALA A 214 -0.54 4.95 37.53
N SER A 215 -0.07 4.20 36.54
CA SER A 215 1.35 3.82 36.40
C SER A 215 2.24 5.01 36.07
N GLY A 216 1.80 5.91 35.18
CA GLY A 216 2.51 7.15 34.87
C GLY A 216 2.61 8.12 36.06
N LYS A 217 1.54 8.20 36.88
CA LYS A 217 1.55 8.99 38.13
C LYS A 217 2.43 8.38 39.21
N ALA A 218 2.57 7.06 39.28
CA ALA A 218 3.47 6.38 40.22
C ALA A 218 4.95 6.61 39.88
N MET A 219 5.30 6.63 38.58
CA MET A 219 6.67 6.89 38.13
C MET A 219 7.11 8.36 38.26
N SER A 220 6.18 9.33 38.25
CA SER A 220 6.52 10.75 38.43
C SER A 220 6.72 11.18 39.89
N LYS A 221 6.60 10.25 40.86
CA LYS A 221 6.75 10.51 42.30
C LYS A 221 8.06 9.95 42.90
N THR A 222 9.00 9.51 42.06
CA THR A 222 10.33 9.06 42.48
C THR A 222 11.38 10.02 41.95
#